data_AF-A0A6M1NKT8-F1
#
_entry.id   AF-A0A6M1NKT8-F1
#
_cell.length_a   1.000
_cell.length_b   1.000
_cell.length_c   1.000
_cell.angle_alpha   90.00
_cell.angle_beta   90.00
_cell.angle_gamma   90.00
#
_symmetry.space_group_name_H-M   'P 1'
#
loop_
_entity.id
_entity.type
_entity.pdbx_description
1 polymer ?
#
loop_
_entity_poly.entity_id
_entity_poly.type
_entity_poly.pdbx_seq_one_letter_code
_entity_poly.pdbx_strand_id
1 'polypeptide(L)'
;MENMTDFIAEYGARREEWQTWGMFFALLGLFLSAMAIIGFFYFTVRFKDRRVLLITLLAMASFWHAFTYALIFTGFIRAVPEWYNKGIGLYYLIAPCAYFFTLFSLFPRLKWPRYAWLHLLPFVFGIMDAIPYAMASIEEKTALLEQIVHNMKMGVQHEYGYIDQQWHYIAKFSMAFIYVIAQWRLVYLHDMEFSSVSFAVRRNVVYFSLVYSGQLLLQGGMVVSLLSNSMQSSFLMQNMDQLTTISFLYLILSCWLLQHMFRLGMRVDETSAMVYEKMNA
;
A
#
# COMPACT_ATOMS: atom_id res chain seq x y z
N MET A 1 3.20 34.12 -1.25
CA MET A 1 2.46 33.74 -0.02
C MET A 1 0.97 34.09 -0.12
N GLU A 2 0.59 35.06 -0.97
CA GLU A 2 -0.82 35.39 -1.33
C GLU A 2 -1.60 34.22 -1.96
N ASN A 3 -0.97 33.33 -2.73
CA ASN A 3 -1.66 32.22 -3.43
C ASN A 3 -2.23 31.11 -2.53
N MET A 4 -1.72 30.90 -1.32
CA MET A 4 -2.11 29.71 -0.53
C MET A 4 -3.41 29.93 0.25
N THR A 5 -3.66 31.16 0.70
CA THR A 5 -4.90 31.57 1.36
C THR A 5 -6.07 31.61 0.38
N ASP A 6 -5.85 32.10 -0.85
CA ASP A 6 -6.89 32.13 -1.88
C ASP A 6 -7.19 30.73 -2.43
N PHE A 7 -6.18 29.87 -2.56
CA PHE A 7 -6.37 28.45 -2.86
C PHE A 7 -7.19 27.73 -1.77
N ILE A 8 -6.94 28.03 -0.49
CA ILE A 8 -7.72 27.47 0.61
C ILE A 8 -9.15 28.02 0.62
N ALA A 9 -9.39 29.26 0.22
CA ALA A 9 -10.70 29.89 0.20
C ALA A 9 -11.58 29.41 -0.97
N GLU A 10 -11.05 29.38 -2.19
CA GLU A 10 -11.76 28.96 -3.41
C GLU A 10 -12.15 27.47 -3.36
N TYR A 11 -11.26 26.62 -2.81
CA TYR A 11 -11.51 25.18 -2.66
C TYR A 11 -12.08 24.81 -1.29
N GLY A 12 -11.98 25.69 -0.30
CA GLY A 12 -12.66 25.60 0.99
C GLY A 12 -14.18 25.67 0.84
N ALA A 13 -14.68 26.49 -0.08
CA ALA A 13 -16.11 26.61 -0.36
C ALA A 13 -16.71 25.37 -1.06
N ARG A 14 -15.90 24.56 -1.77
CA ARG A 14 -16.34 23.24 -2.25
C ARG A 14 -16.49 22.21 -1.12
N ARG A 15 -15.91 22.42 0.08
CA ARG A 15 -15.78 21.42 1.16
C ARG A 15 -17.07 21.00 1.88
N GLU A 16 -18.15 21.78 1.84
CA GLU A 16 -19.34 21.47 2.66
C GLU A 16 -20.03 20.14 2.27
N GLU A 17 -19.83 19.65 1.05
CA GLU A 17 -20.34 18.34 0.59
C GLU A 17 -19.36 17.15 0.83
N TRP A 18 -18.13 17.38 1.30
CA TRP A 18 -17.06 16.36 1.33
C TRP A 18 -16.77 15.77 2.71
N GLN A 19 -17.70 15.93 3.68
CA GLN A 19 -17.68 15.17 4.93
C GLN A 19 -18.10 13.72 4.70
N THR A 20 -17.33 12.98 3.92
CA THR A 20 -17.56 11.55 3.74
C THR A 20 -16.71 10.76 4.72
N TRP A 21 -17.31 9.75 5.34
CA TRP A 21 -16.64 8.80 6.22
C TRP A 21 -15.35 8.23 5.60
N GLY A 22 -15.28 8.14 4.27
CA GLY A 22 -14.07 7.75 3.54
C GLY A 22 -12.86 8.62 3.85
N MET A 23 -12.98 9.95 3.87
CA MET A 23 -11.84 10.82 4.15
C MET A 23 -11.36 10.68 5.59
N PHE A 24 -12.30 10.55 6.54
CA PHE A 24 -11.96 10.26 7.94
C PHE A 24 -11.18 8.94 8.07
N PHE A 25 -11.67 7.86 7.45
CA PHE A 25 -10.99 6.56 7.47
C PHE A 25 -9.61 6.61 6.80
N ALA A 26 -9.49 7.33 5.67
CA ALA A 26 -8.21 7.49 4.97
C ALA A 26 -7.18 8.23 5.83
N LEU A 27 -7.55 9.37 6.44
CA LEU A 27 -6.66 10.14 7.29
C LEU A 27 -6.24 9.38 8.55
N LEU A 28 -7.19 8.71 9.21
CA LEU A 28 -6.88 7.88 10.37
C LEU A 28 -5.96 6.71 9.97
N GLY A 29 -6.25 6.04 8.86
CA GLY A 29 -5.39 5.00 8.32
C GLY A 29 -3.98 5.49 8.03
N LEU A 30 -3.83 6.65 7.39
CA LEU A 30 -2.53 7.28 7.11
C LEU A 30 -1.75 7.58 8.40
N PHE A 31 -2.42 8.11 9.42
CA PHE A 31 -1.80 8.36 10.72
C PHE A 31 -1.29 7.07 11.38
N LEU A 32 -2.15 6.03 11.47
CA LEU A 32 -1.78 4.76 12.10
C LEU A 32 -0.68 4.02 11.33
N SER A 33 -0.73 4.04 10.00
CA SER A 33 0.31 3.45 9.16
C SER A 33 1.64 4.20 9.26
N ALA A 34 1.64 5.54 9.35
CA ALA A 34 2.86 6.31 9.59
C ALA A 34 3.52 5.93 10.92
N MET A 35 2.75 5.82 12.01
CA MET A 35 3.25 5.33 13.30
C MET A 35 3.84 3.92 13.18
N ALA A 36 3.13 3.00 12.52
CA ALA A 36 3.59 1.64 12.32
C ALA A 36 4.89 1.58 11.50
N ILE A 37 5.01 2.38 10.44
CA ILE A 37 6.21 2.46 9.59
C ILE A 37 7.42 2.93 10.40
N ILE A 38 7.27 3.96 11.24
CA ILE A 38 8.36 4.45 12.09
C ILE A 38 8.85 3.34 13.03
N GLY A 39 7.93 2.62 13.67
CA GLY A 39 8.29 1.50 14.56
C GLY A 39 8.92 0.33 13.80
N PHE A 40 8.38 -0.06 12.64
CA PHE A 40 8.98 -1.11 11.82
C PHE A 40 10.35 -0.73 11.27
N PHE A 41 10.58 0.54 10.94
CA PHE A 41 11.89 1.02 10.49
C PHE A 41 12.91 0.87 11.62
N TYR A 42 12.57 1.28 12.84
CA TYR A 42 13.40 1.05 14.02
C TYR A 42 13.74 -0.44 14.21
N PHE A 43 12.74 -1.31 14.13
CA PHE A 43 12.95 -2.76 14.28
C PHE A 43 13.73 -3.38 13.12
N THR A 44 13.56 -2.89 11.89
CA THR A 44 14.31 -3.35 10.71
C THR A 44 15.80 -3.07 10.89
N VAL A 45 16.15 -1.85 11.32
CA VAL A 45 17.55 -1.46 11.57
C VAL A 45 18.14 -2.24 12.75
N ARG A 46 17.36 -2.40 13.83
CA ARG A 46 17.82 -3.06 15.07
C ARG A 46 18.05 -4.55 14.92
N PHE A 47 17.10 -5.28 14.31
CA PHE A 47 17.08 -6.75 14.32
C PHE A 47 17.50 -7.39 13.01
N LYS A 48 17.54 -6.62 11.90
CA LYS A 48 17.84 -7.13 10.56
C LYS A 48 16.95 -8.33 10.16
N ASP A 49 15.74 -8.39 10.71
CA ASP A 49 14.78 -9.44 10.39
C ASP A 49 14.11 -9.13 9.04
N ARG A 50 14.34 -10.02 8.07
CA ARG A 50 13.76 -9.93 6.72
C ARG A 50 12.24 -9.81 6.70
N ARG A 51 11.52 -10.38 7.68
CA ARG A 51 10.06 -10.29 7.77
C ARG A 51 9.63 -8.86 8.07
N VAL A 52 10.37 -8.20 8.96
CA VAL A 52 10.13 -6.81 9.35
C VAL A 52 10.47 -5.89 8.18
N LEU A 53 11.56 -6.15 7.46
CA LEU A 53 11.86 -5.42 6.23
C LEU A 53 10.72 -5.52 5.20
N LEU A 54 10.22 -6.73 4.94
CA LEU A 54 9.15 -6.96 3.96
C LEU A 54 7.85 -6.26 4.34
N ILE A 55 7.46 -6.30 5.63
CA ILE A 55 6.25 -5.61 6.07
C ILE A 55 6.43 -4.09 6.11
N THR A 56 7.65 -3.60 6.35
CA THR A 56 7.98 -2.17 6.24
C THR A 56 7.82 -1.68 4.80
N LEU A 57 8.38 -2.40 3.83
CA LEU A 57 8.28 -2.05 2.41
C LEU A 57 6.82 -2.07 1.93
N LEU A 58 6.06 -3.09 2.34
CA LEU A 58 4.63 -3.16 2.08
C LEU A 58 3.90 -1.95 2.67
N ALA A 59 4.12 -1.66 3.95
CA ALA A 59 3.46 -0.55 4.65
C ALA A 59 3.79 0.80 3.99
N MET A 60 5.06 1.04 3.63
CA MET A 60 5.48 2.26 2.94
C MET A 60 4.83 2.40 1.56
N ALA A 61 4.80 1.33 0.76
CA ALA A 61 4.19 1.35 -0.56
C ALA A 61 2.66 1.57 -0.48
N SER A 62 1.99 0.90 0.46
CA SER A 62 0.56 1.09 0.73
C SER A 62 0.25 2.51 1.24
N PHE A 63 1.07 3.04 2.15
CA PHE A 63 0.97 4.42 2.64
C PHE A 63 1.10 5.41 1.51
N TRP A 64 2.15 5.29 0.69
CA TRP A 64 2.38 6.20 -0.42
C TRP A 64 1.22 6.18 -1.43
N HIS A 65 0.67 5.00 -1.70
CA HIS A 65 -0.50 4.83 -2.57
C HIS A 65 -1.73 5.56 -2.01
N ALA A 66 -2.09 5.30 -0.75
CA ALA A 66 -3.23 5.93 -0.10
C ALA A 66 -3.05 7.45 0.04
N PHE A 67 -1.84 7.89 0.36
CA PHE A 67 -1.50 9.30 0.53
C PHE A 67 -1.64 10.07 -0.79
N THR A 68 -1.07 9.54 -1.88
CA THR A 68 -1.19 10.15 -3.20
C THR A 68 -2.65 10.22 -3.65
N TYR A 69 -3.43 9.17 -3.38
CA TYR A 69 -4.87 9.17 -3.70
C TYR A 69 -5.64 10.22 -2.90
N ALA A 70 -5.34 10.39 -1.61
CA ALA A 70 -5.93 11.44 -0.79
C ALA A 70 -5.58 12.85 -1.30
N LEU A 71 -4.34 13.06 -1.75
CA LEU A 71 -3.92 14.34 -2.36
C LEU A 71 -4.64 14.62 -3.68
N ILE A 72 -4.85 13.60 -4.53
CA ILE A 72 -5.61 13.74 -5.77
C ILE A 72 -7.06 14.08 -5.45
N PHE A 73 -7.68 13.33 -4.55
CA PHE A 73 -9.07 13.49 -4.17
C PHE A 73 -9.37 14.89 -3.58
N THR A 74 -8.46 15.40 -2.77
CA THR A 74 -8.57 16.75 -2.18
C THR A 74 -8.10 17.87 -3.11
N GLY A 75 -7.51 17.54 -4.25
CA GLY A 75 -6.90 18.50 -5.17
C GLY A 75 -5.58 19.11 -4.68
N PHE A 76 -5.06 18.72 -3.51
CA PHE A 76 -3.77 19.17 -2.97
C PHE A 76 -2.57 18.66 -3.78
N ILE A 77 -2.75 17.62 -4.61
CA ILE A 77 -1.68 17.11 -5.47
C ILE A 77 -1.10 18.19 -6.40
N ARG A 78 -1.89 19.20 -6.77
CA ARG A 78 -1.45 20.35 -7.61
C ARG A 78 -0.39 21.22 -6.93
N ALA A 79 -0.39 21.27 -5.60
CA ALA A 79 0.63 22.02 -4.85
C ALA A 79 1.99 21.26 -4.81
N VAL A 80 1.97 19.96 -5.08
CA VAL A 80 3.17 19.10 -5.08
C VAL A 80 3.18 18.20 -6.32
N PRO A 81 3.25 18.76 -7.54
CA PRO A 81 3.07 18.00 -8.78
C PRO A 81 4.07 16.85 -8.90
N GLU A 82 5.29 17.09 -8.44
CA GLU A 82 6.37 16.12 -8.47
C GLU A 82 6.08 14.82 -7.71
N TRP A 83 5.11 14.78 -6.81
CA TRP A 83 4.80 13.59 -6.01
C TRP A 83 3.90 12.61 -6.75
N TYR A 84 3.21 13.07 -7.79
CA TYR A 84 2.40 12.22 -8.65
C TYR A 84 3.28 11.18 -9.38
N ASN A 85 2.76 9.96 -9.54
CA ASN A 85 3.42 8.80 -10.17
C ASN A 85 4.79 8.33 -9.64
N LYS A 86 5.46 9.05 -8.71
CA LYS A 86 6.73 8.60 -8.10
C LYS A 86 6.63 7.24 -7.38
N GLY A 87 5.43 6.88 -6.94
CA GLY A 87 5.18 5.61 -6.26
C GLY A 87 4.98 4.40 -7.17
N ILE A 88 4.89 4.56 -8.49
CA ILE A 88 4.41 3.50 -9.38
C ILE A 88 5.25 2.23 -9.28
N GLY A 89 6.58 2.36 -9.20
CA GLY A 89 7.50 1.26 -8.94
C GLY A 89 7.20 0.60 -7.60
N LEU A 90 7.10 1.38 -6.51
CA LEU A 90 6.86 0.85 -5.16
C LEU A 90 5.57 0.03 -5.07
N TYR A 91 4.54 0.40 -5.82
CA TYR A 91 3.27 -0.33 -5.81
C TYR A 91 3.42 -1.77 -6.30
N TYR A 92 4.35 -2.04 -7.22
CA TYR A 92 4.67 -3.39 -7.67
C TYR A 92 5.30 -4.27 -6.58
N LEU A 93 5.84 -3.68 -5.51
CA LEU A 93 6.43 -4.42 -4.41
C LEU A 93 5.42 -4.91 -3.38
N ILE A 94 4.19 -4.37 -3.36
CA ILE A 94 3.18 -4.69 -2.33
C ILE A 94 2.90 -6.20 -2.32
N ALA A 95 2.56 -6.76 -3.48
CA ALA A 95 2.20 -8.17 -3.61
C ALA A 95 3.35 -9.15 -3.30
N PRO A 96 4.56 -9.01 -3.88
CA PRO A 96 5.68 -9.88 -3.50
C PRO A 96 6.04 -9.72 -2.02
N CYS A 97 5.99 -8.52 -1.45
CA CYS A 97 6.26 -8.33 -0.02
C CYS A 97 5.25 -9.08 0.86
N ALA A 98 3.95 -9.01 0.54
CA ALA A 98 2.90 -9.75 1.25
C ALA A 98 3.13 -11.26 1.22
N TYR A 99 3.46 -11.79 0.04
CA TYR A 99 3.77 -13.20 -0.16
C TYR A 99 5.01 -13.65 0.62
N PHE A 100 6.14 -12.95 0.47
CA PHE A 100 7.38 -13.32 1.15
C PHE A 100 7.30 -13.13 2.66
N PHE A 101 6.56 -12.12 3.13
CA PHE A 101 6.26 -11.96 4.55
C PHE A 101 5.54 -13.20 5.09
N THR A 102 4.53 -13.69 4.37
CA THR A 102 3.79 -14.91 4.74
C THR A 102 4.70 -16.14 4.70
N LEU A 103 5.49 -16.30 3.63
CA LEU A 103 6.43 -17.41 3.47
C LEU A 103 7.41 -17.50 4.64
N PHE A 104 8.09 -16.40 4.98
CA PHE A 104 9.09 -16.42 6.05
C PHE A 104 8.48 -16.41 7.45
N SER A 105 7.20 -16.01 7.59
CA SER A 105 6.48 -16.14 8.85
C SER A 105 6.08 -17.59 9.14
N LEU A 106 5.66 -18.35 8.12
CA LEU A 106 5.28 -19.75 8.24
C LEU A 106 6.48 -20.71 8.14
N PHE A 107 7.53 -20.33 7.40
CA PHE A 107 8.72 -21.16 7.17
C PHE A 107 10.00 -20.38 7.53
N PRO A 108 10.24 -20.09 8.83
CA PRO A 108 11.29 -19.17 9.26
C PRO A 108 12.72 -19.65 8.93
N ARG A 109 12.92 -20.96 8.77
CA ARG A 109 14.22 -21.55 8.42
C ARG A 109 14.52 -21.56 6.92
N LEU A 110 13.53 -21.23 6.08
CA LEU A 110 13.70 -21.25 4.63
C LEU A 110 14.69 -20.17 4.19
N LYS A 111 15.68 -20.50 3.36
CA LYS A 111 16.61 -19.50 2.80
C LYS A 111 15.92 -18.64 1.75
N TRP A 112 16.48 -17.47 1.45
CA TRP A 112 15.97 -16.63 0.37
C TRP A 112 16.08 -17.39 -0.97
N PRO A 113 14.98 -17.57 -1.71
CA PRO A 113 15.04 -18.26 -3.00
C PRO A 113 15.87 -17.46 -3.99
N ARG A 114 16.68 -18.12 -4.83
CA ARG A 114 17.51 -17.42 -5.84
C ARG A 114 16.66 -16.63 -6.85
N TYR A 115 15.49 -17.15 -7.20
CA TYR A 115 14.55 -16.49 -8.11
C TYR A 115 13.81 -15.31 -7.47
N ALA A 116 13.94 -15.09 -6.16
CA ALA A 116 13.16 -14.05 -5.49
C ALA A 116 13.47 -12.63 -6.00
N TRP A 117 14.69 -12.42 -6.51
CA TRP A 117 15.10 -11.16 -7.14
C TRP A 117 14.37 -10.86 -8.45
N LEU A 118 13.85 -11.88 -9.15
CA LEU A 118 13.06 -11.67 -10.38
C LEU A 118 11.76 -10.92 -10.09
N HIS A 119 11.25 -11.00 -8.85
CA HIS A 119 10.05 -10.27 -8.45
C HIS A 119 10.29 -8.75 -8.27
N LEU A 120 11.54 -8.29 -8.37
CA LEU A 120 11.87 -6.86 -8.44
C LEU A 120 11.78 -6.31 -9.87
N LEU A 121 11.71 -7.16 -10.90
CA LEU A 121 11.65 -6.69 -12.29
C LEU A 121 10.49 -5.70 -12.53
N PRO A 122 9.25 -5.97 -12.08
CA PRO A 122 8.15 -5.01 -12.28
C PRO A 122 8.36 -3.68 -11.56
N PHE A 123 9.04 -3.69 -10.40
CA PHE A 123 9.44 -2.46 -9.70
C PHE A 123 10.44 -1.64 -10.51
N VAL A 124 11.44 -2.28 -11.10
CA VAL A 124 12.42 -1.62 -11.97
C VAL A 124 11.74 -1.02 -13.20
N PHE A 125 10.84 -1.78 -13.85
CA PHE A 125 10.06 -1.27 -14.98
C PHE A 125 9.20 -0.06 -14.57
N GLY A 126 8.52 -0.10 -13.42
CA GLY A 126 7.77 1.03 -12.92
C GLY A 126 8.63 2.26 -12.65
N ILE A 127 9.87 2.11 -12.16
CA ILE A 127 10.79 3.25 -12.01
C ILE A 127 11.15 3.84 -13.37
N MET A 128 11.47 2.99 -14.35
CA MET A 128 11.78 3.46 -15.70
C MET A 128 10.60 4.20 -16.33
N ASP A 129 9.40 3.67 -16.15
CA ASP A 129 8.17 4.28 -16.66
C ASP A 129 7.85 5.63 -16.01
N ALA A 130 8.29 5.88 -14.78
CA ALA A 130 8.12 7.18 -14.13
C ALA A 130 9.08 8.28 -14.65
N ILE A 131 10.11 7.92 -15.44
CA ILE A 131 11.13 8.87 -15.90
C ILE A 131 10.54 9.99 -16.78
N PRO A 132 9.71 9.71 -17.82
CA PRO A 132 9.11 10.76 -18.64
C PRO A 132 8.35 11.79 -17.81
N TYR A 133 7.53 11.34 -16.85
CA TYR A 133 6.83 12.25 -15.95
C TYR A 133 7.81 13.02 -15.05
N ALA A 134 8.85 12.38 -14.52
CA ALA A 134 9.85 13.04 -13.68
C ALA A 134 10.58 14.17 -14.43
N MET A 135 10.86 13.95 -15.72
CA MET A 135 11.57 14.90 -16.59
C MET A 135 10.70 16.01 -17.17
N ALA A 136 9.37 15.86 -17.19
CA ALA A 136 8.45 16.89 -17.66
C ALA A 136 8.56 18.20 -16.85
N SER A 137 8.22 19.31 -17.49
CA SER A 137 8.20 20.64 -16.87
C SER A 137 7.14 20.74 -15.77
N ILE A 138 7.28 21.71 -14.85
CA ILE A 138 6.31 21.87 -13.76
C ILE A 138 4.94 22.30 -14.29
N GLU A 139 4.92 23.06 -15.38
CA GLU A 139 3.73 23.52 -16.10
C GLU A 139 2.96 22.33 -16.68
N GLU A 140 3.66 21.43 -17.40
CA GLU A 140 3.06 20.20 -17.96
C GLU A 140 2.49 19.29 -16.86
N LYS A 141 3.24 19.10 -15.77
CA LYS A 141 2.80 18.31 -14.62
C LYS A 141 1.54 18.90 -13.98
N THR A 142 1.50 20.22 -13.83
CA THR A 142 0.37 20.93 -13.19
C THR A 142 -0.87 20.89 -14.09
N ALA A 143 -0.72 21.11 -15.39
CA ALA A 143 -1.80 21.02 -16.37
C ALA A 143 -2.43 19.61 -16.41
N LEU A 144 -1.60 18.55 -16.34
CA LEU A 144 -2.10 17.19 -16.20
C LEU A 144 -2.91 17.03 -14.90
N LEU A 145 -2.38 17.51 -13.77
CA LEU A 145 -3.04 17.33 -12.48
C LEU A 145 -4.32 18.13 -12.34
N GLU A 146 -4.43 19.29 -12.98
CA GLU A 146 -5.70 20.02 -13.11
C GLU A 146 -6.75 19.17 -13.81
N GLN A 147 -6.40 18.53 -14.92
CA GLN A 147 -7.31 17.62 -15.64
C GLN A 147 -7.70 16.42 -14.78
N ILE A 148 -6.76 15.82 -14.04
CA ILE A 148 -7.02 14.67 -13.16
C ILE A 148 -7.93 15.03 -11.99
N VAL A 149 -7.71 16.18 -11.35
CA VAL A 149 -8.53 16.63 -10.22
C VAL A 149 -9.96 16.94 -10.66
N HIS A 150 -10.14 17.52 -11.86
CA HIS A 150 -11.47 17.77 -12.42
C HIS A 150 -12.14 16.51 -12.98
N ASN A 151 -11.35 15.57 -13.50
CA ASN A 151 -11.82 14.32 -14.08
C ASN A 151 -10.87 13.18 -13.69
N MET A 152 -11.16 12.50 -12.58
CA MET A 152 -10.32 11.41 -12.06
C MET A 152 -10.09 10.27 -13.06
N LYS A 153 -10.95 10.12 -14.07
CA LYS A 153 -10.77 9.18 -15.18
C LYS A 153 -9.45 9.41 -15.93
N MET A 154 -9.04 10.67 -16.07
CA MET A 154 -7.77 11.04 -16.69
C MET A 154 -6.57 10.50 -15.91
N GLY A 155 -6.73 10.24 -14.60
CA GLY A 155 -5.71 9.62 -13.77
C GLY A 155 -5.43 8.15 -14.11
N VAL A 156 -6.19 7.54 -15.02
CA VAL A 156 -6.00 6.16 -15.51
C VAL A 156 -5.81 6.10 -17.03
N GLN A 157 -6.15 7.17 -17.76
CA GLN A 157 -6.16 7.19 -19.22
C GLN A 157 -5.05 8.06 -19.85
N HIS A 158 -4.17 8.64 -19.04
CA HIS A 158 -3.08 9.45 -19.56
C HIS A 158 -1.91 8.60 -20.07
N GLU A 159 -1.18 9.13 -21.04
CA GLU A 159 -0.01 8.49 -21.68
C GLU A 159 1.33 8.91 -21.04
N TYR A 160 1.33 9.57 -19.87
CA TYR A 160 2.57 9.89 -19.16
C TYR A 160 3.30 8.63 -18.68
N GLY A 161 4.27 8.18 -19.46
CA GLY A 161 5.09 6.98 -19.25
C GLY A 161 5.53 6.40 -20.58
N TYR A 162 6.17 5.23 -20.56
CA TYR A 162 6.31 4.39 -21.74
C TYR A 162 5.07 3.48 -21.92
N ILE A 163 4.28 3.30 -20.87
CA ILE A 163 3.09 2.46 -20.82
C ILE A 163 1.92 3.29 -20.26
N ASP A 164 0.74 3.17 -20.87
CA ASP A 164 -0.45 3.83 -20.34
C ASP A 164 -0.75 3.40 -18.91
N GLN A 165 -1.21 4.34 -18.10
CA GLN A 165 -1.49 4.12 -16.69
C GLN A 165 -2.49 2.98 -16.43
N GLN A 166 -3.48 2.77 -17.31
CA GLN A 166 -4.42 1.65 -17.26
C GLN A 166 -3.73 0.29 -17.20
N TRP A 167 -2.66 0.09 -17.97
CA TRP A 167 -1.92 -1.17 -18.02
C TRP A 167 -1.14 -1.41 -16.74
N HIS A 168 -0.66 -0.36 -16.08
CA HIS A 168 -0.08 -0.48 -14.75
C HIS A 168 -1.09 -1.01 -13.74
N TYR A 169 -2.34 -0.51 -13.74
CA TYR A 169 -3.39 -1.01 -12.85
C TYR A 169 -3.71 -2.48 -13.11
N ILE A 170 -3.90 -2.87 -14.38
CA ILE A 170 -4.17 -4.25 -14.77
C ILE A 170 -3.02 -5.16 -14.33
N ALA A 171 -1.78 -4.82 -14.68
CA ALA A 171 -0.60 -5.64 -14.36
C ALA A 171 -0.39 -5.79 -12.85
N LYS A 172 -0.52 -4.70 -12.08
CA LYS A 172 -0.41 -4.74 -10.60
C LYS A 172 -1.48 -5.65 -10.00
N PHE A 173 -2.72 -5.54 -10.46
CA PHE A 173 -3.83 -6.36 -9.98
C PHE A 173 -3.66 -7.83 -10.33
N SER A 174 -3.32 -8.15 -11.58
CA SER A 174 -3.05 -9.53 -12.01
C SER A 174 -1.93 -10.17 -11.19
N MET A 175 -0.84 -9.43 -10.93
CA MET A 175 0.22 -9.91 -10.03
C MET A 175 -0.30 -10.12 -8.61
N ALA A 176 -0.97 -9.14 -8.02
CA ALA A 176 -1.51 -9.26 -6.67
C ALA A 176 -2.43 -10.48 -6.52
N PHE A 177 -3.25 -10.77 -7.54
CA PHE A 177 -4.10 -11.95 -7.57
C PHE A 177 -3.31 -13.26 -7.57
N ILE A 178 -2.26 -13.38 -8.40
CA ILE A 178 -1.38 -14.55 -8.42
C ILE A 178 -0.71 -14.74 -7.04
N TYR A 179 -0.20 -13.66 -6.45
CA TYR A 179 0.45 -13.73 -5.13
C TYR A 179 -0.53 -14.09 -4.02
N VAL A 180 -1.77 -13.61 -4.05
CA VAL A 180 -2.76 -13.95 -3.01
C VAL A 180 -3.11 -15.43 -3.07
N ILE A 181 -3.25 -16.01 -4.26
CA ILE A 181 -3.46 -17.46 -4.44
C ILE A 181 -2.25 -18.22 -3.88
N ALA A 182 -1.03 -17.81 -4.23
CA ALA A 182 0.19 -18.42 -3.71
C ALA A 182 0.30 -18.29 -2.18
N GLN A 183 -0.12 -17.16 -1.62
CA GLN A 183 -0.15 -16.88 -0.18
C GLN A 183 -1.12 -17.83 0.55
N TRP A 184 -2.35 -18.00 0.04
CA TRP A 184 -3.32 -18.95 0.60
C TRP A 184 -2.86 -20.40 0.45
N ARG A 185 -2.18 -20.74 -0.64
CA ARG A 185 -1.55 -22.06 -0.80
C ARG A 185 -0.51 -22.32 0.30
N LEU A 186 0.30 -21.32 0.68
CA LEU A 186 1.25 -21.46 1.79
C LEU A 186 0.55 -21.69 3.12
N VAL A 187 -0.55 -20.96 3.38
CA VAL A 187 -1.35 -21.14 4.59
C VAL A 187 -1.95 -22.54 4.65
N TYR A 188 -2.49 -23.04 3.54
CA TYR A 188 -3.10 -24.38 3.45
C TYR A 188 -2.09 -25.51 3.61
N LEU A 189 -0.91 -25.40 2.98
CA LEU A 189 0.13 -26.44 3.05
C LEU A 189 0.94 -26.41 4.35
N HIS A 190 0.78 -25.39 5.18
CA HIS A 190 1.51 -25.31 6.44
C HIS A 190 0.91 -26.27 7.47
N ASP A 191 1.61 -27.38 7.69
CA ASP A 191 1.21 -28.40 8.65
C ASP A 191 1.13 -27.84 10.07
N MET A 192 -0.03 -28.02 10.72
CA MET A 192 -0.29 -27.47 12.04
C MET A 192 0.27 -28.31 13.17
N GLU A 193 0.48 -29.60 12.95
CA GLU A 193 0.82 -30.60 13.96
C GLU A 193 2.33 -30.70 14.20
N PHE A 194 3.13 -30.52 13.15
CA PHE A 194 4.60 -30.67 13.22
C PHE A 194 5.40 -29.35 13.14
N SER A 195 4.72 -28.20 13.11
CA SER A 195 5.36 -26.90 12.93
C SER A 195 5.90 -26.32 14.25
N SER A 196 7.17 -25.90 14.23
CA SER A 196 7.81 -25.14 15.32
C SER A 196 7.31 -23.69 15.44
N VAL A 197 6.35 -23.27 14.60
CA VAL A 197 5.84 -21.90 14.57
C VAL A 197 4.68 -21.77 15.57
N SER A 198 4.75 -20.75 16.44
CA SER A 198 3.72 -20.56 17.46
C SER A 198 2.33 -20.25 16.85
N PHE A 199 1.28 -20.72 17.53
CA PHE A 199 -0.11 -20.49 17.15
C PHE A 199 -0.43 -19.00 16.91
N ALA A 200 0.14 -18.12 17.74
CA ALA A 200 -0.05 -16.67 17.61
C ALA A 200 0.51 -16.11 16.29
N VAL A 201 1.66 -16.62 15.79
CA VAL A 201 2.21 -16.22 14.49
C VAL A 201 1.30 -16.69 13.37
N ARG A 202 0.84 -17.95 13.41
CA ARG A 202 -0.05 -18.51 12.39
C ARG A 202 -1.35 -17.71 12.28
N ARG A 203 -2.01 -17.46 13.41
CA ARG A 203 -3.22 -16.64 13.47
C ARG A 203 -2.98 -15.23 12.90
N ASN A 204 -1.83 -14.64 13.20
CA ASN A 204 -1.47 -13.33 12.66
C ASN A 204 -1.32 -13.33 11.13
N VAL A 205 -0.71 -14.37 10.56
CA VAL A 205 -0.56 -14.56 9.12
C VAL A 205 -1.91 -14.79 8.43
N VAL A 206 -2.80 -15.59 9.03
CA VAL A 206 -4.15 -15.81 8.49
C VAL A 206 -4.94 -14.50 8.49
N TYR A 207 -4.92 -13.76 9.61
CA TYR A 207 -5.59 -12.47 9.69
C TYR A 207 -5.05 -11.49 8.64
N PHE A 208 -3.73 -11.39 8.50
CA PHE A 208 -3.09 -10.59 7.46
C PHE A 208 -3.58 -10.99 6.06
N SER A 209 -3.62 -12.30 5.78
CA SER A 209 -4.04 -12.84 4.49
C SER A 209 -5.51 -12.50 4.19
N LEU A 210 -6.38 -12.56 5.21
CA LEU A 210 -7.78 -12.14 5.07
C LEU A 210 -7.90 -10.66 4.76
N VAL A 211 -7.22 -9.79 5.52
CA VAL A 211 -7.24 -8.33 5.31
C VAL A 211 -6.71 -7.97 3.92
N TYR A 212 -5.57 -8.55 3.53
CA TYR A 212 -4.96 -8.30 2.22
C TYR A 212 -5.85 -8.81 1.07
N SER A 213 -6.48 -9.98 1.23
CA SER A 213 -7.44 -10.52 0.24
C SER A 213 -8.67 -9.62 0.10
N GLY A 214 -9.20 -9.12 1.22
CA GLY A 214 -10.33 -8.19 1.22
C GLY A 214 -10.03 -6.91 0.46
N GLN A 215 -8.83 -6.33 0.67
CA GLN A 215 -8.38 -5.16 -0.09
C GLN A 215 -8.29 -5.43 -1.59
N LEU A 216 -7.75 -6.59 -1.96
CA LEU A 216 -7.59 -6.96 -3.36
C LEU A 216 -8.94 -7.18 -4.05
N LEU A 217 -9.91 -7.82 -3.39
CA LEU A 217 -11.25 -8.03 -3.96
C LEU A 217 -11.93 -6.73 -4.34
N LEU A 218 -11.80 -5.67 -3.52
CA LEU A 218 -12.36 -4.36 -3.86
C LEU A 218 -11.64 -3.69 -5.03
N GLN A 219 -10.31 -3.82 -5.11
CA GLN A 219 -9.55 -3.35 -6.27
C GLN A 219 -9.92 -4.12 -7.55
N GLY A 220 -10.35 -5.38 -7.42
CA GLY A 220 -10.86 -6.18 -8.53
C GLY A 220 -12.10 -5.57 -9.19
N GLY A 221 -13.00 -4.98 -8.40
CA GLY A 221 -14.15 -4.24 -8.94
C GLY A 221 -13.74 -3.05 -9.82
N MET A 222 -12.69 -2.32 -9.42
CA MET A 222 -12.15 -1.23 -10.24
C MET A 222 -11.55 -1.74 -11.55
N VAL A 223 -10.75 -2.80 -11.49
CA VAL A 223 -10.07 -3.35 -12.67
C VAL A 223 -11.07 -3.96 -13.65
N VAL A 224 -12.08 -4.68 -13.17
CA VAL A 224 -13.19 -5.16 -14.01
C VAL A 224 -13.91 -3.98 -14.65
N SER A 225 -14.15 -2.89 -13.92
CA SER A 225 -14.75 -1.69 -14.51
C SER A 225 -13.86 -1.00 -15.56
N LEU A 226 -12.53 -1.05 -15.41
CA LEU A 226 -11.59 -0.53 -16.41
C LEU A 226 -11.62 -1.38 -17.68
N LEU A 227 -11.70 -2.72 -17.53
CA LEU A 227 -11.75 -3.67 -18.65
C LEU A 227 -13.10 -3.66 -19.39
N SER A 228 -14.21 -3.42 -18.69
CA SER A 228 -15.57 -3.46 -19.24
C SER A 228 -16.05 -2.16 -19.92
N ASN A 229 -15.14 -1.23 -20.24
CA ASN A 229 -15.35 0.04 -20.96
C ASN A 229 -15.72 1.27 -20.08
N SER A 230 -15.24 2.42 -20.53
CA SER A 230 -14.72 3.50 -19.68
C SER A 230 -15.73 4.45 -19.01
N MET A 231 -17.01 4.43 -19.39
CA MET A 231 -18.06 5.29 -18.78
C MET A 231 -18.42 4.90 -17.34
N GLN A 232 -18.25 3.63 -16.97
CA GLN A 232 -18.56 3.15 -15.61
C GLN A 232 -17.42 3.36 -14.62
N SER A 233 -16.17 3.47 -15.09
CA SER A 233 -15.01 3.68 -14.22
C SER A 233 -15.02 5.05 -13.51
N SER A 234 -15.54 6.09 -14.18
CA SER A 234 -15.75 7.41 -13.59
C SER A 234 -16.86 7.38 -12.53
N PHE A 235 -17.90 6.58 -12.76
CA PHE A 235 -18.98 6.39 -11.78
C PHE A 235 -18.48 5.65 -10.54
N LEU A 236 -17.54 4.69 -10.67
CA LEU A 236 -16.94 3.98 -9.53
C LEU A 236 -15.99 4.88 -8.71
N MET A 237 -15.07 5.60 -9.36
CA MET A 237 -14.11 6.46 -8.63
C MET A 237 -14.74 7.69 -7.97
N GLN A 238 -15.92 8.12 -8.46
CA GLN A 238 -16.72 9.18 -7.85
C GLN A 238 -17.81 8.66 -6.91
N ASN A 239 -18.03 7.34 -6.82
CA ASN A 239 -19.02 6.78 -5.90
C ASN A 239 -18.48 6.87 -4.47
N MET A 240 -19.10 7.73 -3.67
CA MET A 240 -18.73 7.98 -2.28
C MET A 240 -18.77 6.71 -1.42
N ASP A 241 -19.60 5.73 -1.77
CA ASP A 241 -19.69 4.45 -1.08
C ASP A 241 -18.44 3.59 -1.29
N GLN A 242 -17.90 3.59 -2.52
CA GLN A 242 -16.70 2.82 -2.82
C GLN A 242 -15.47 3.45 -2.19
N LEU A 243 -15.32 4.77 -2.30
CA LEU A 243 -14.24 5.49 -1.64
C LEU A 243 -14.24 5.23 -0.13
N THR A 244 -15.42 5.27 0.49
CA THR A 244 -15.59 4.96 1.91
C THR A 244 -15.16 3.53 2.22
N THR A 245 -15.57 2.57 1.40
CA THR A 245 -15.22 1.15 1.59
C THR A 245 -13.71 0.90 1.44
N ILE A 246 -13.06 1.47 0.41
CA ILE A 246 -11.62 1.34 0.19
C ILE A 246 -10.84 1.96 1.34
N SER A 247 -11.23 3.15 1.77
CA SER A 247 -10.60 3.86 2.88
C SER A 247 -10.77 3.11 4.20
N PHE A 248 -11.93 2.50 4.42
CA PHE A 248 -12.18 1.64 5.57
C PHE A 248 -11.31 0.37 5.58
N LEU A 249 -11.16 -0.31 4.43
CA LEU A 249 -10.24 -1.45 4.36
C LEU A 249 -8.77 -1.04 4.50
N TYR A 250 -8.39 0.14 4.03
CA TYR A 250 -7.08 0.70 4.28
C TYR A 250 -6.85 0.97 5.77
N LEU A 251 -7.86 1.49 6.47
CA LEU A 251 -7.85 1.64 7.92
C LEU A 251 -7.69 0.29 8.63
N ILE A 252 -8.40 -0.76 8.22
CA ILE A 252 -8.25 -2.11 8.80
C ILE A 252 -6.81 -2.62 8.64
N LEU A 253 -6.21 -2.48 7.46
CA LEU A 253 -4.79 -2.84 7.26
C LEU A 253 -3.89 -2.00 8.17
N SER A 254 -4.14 -0.70 8.30
CA SER A 254 -3.35 0.20 9.13
C SER A 254 -3.41 -0.18 10.61
N CYS A 255 -4.60 -0.55 11.10
CA CYS A 255 -4.80 -1.10 12.44
C CYS A 255 -4.03 -2.42 12.62
N TRP A 256 -4.07 -3.32 11.63
CA TRP A 256 -3.31 -4.56 11.68
C TRP A 256 -1.80 -4.33 11.71
N LEU A 257 -1.29 -3.41 10.88
CA LEU A 257 0.12 -3.02 10.84
C LEU A 257 0.57 -2.51 12.21
N LEU A 258 -0.20 -1.60 12.80
CA LEU A 258 0.10 -1.05 14.11
C LEU A 258 0.06 -2.12 15.21
N GLN A 259 -0.94 -3.00 15.19
CA GLN A 259 -1.01 -4.13 16.13
C GLN A 259 0.18 -5.08 15.96
N HIS A 260 0.59 -5.36 14.72
CA HIS A 260 1.74 -6.20 14.44
C HIS A 260 3.05 -5.57 14.95
N MET A 261 3.21 -4.27 14.77
CA MET A 261 4.33 -3.49 15.30
C MET A 261 4.42 -3.61 16.82
N PHE A 262 3.33 -3.39 17.55
CA PHE A 262 3.34 -3.54 19.02
C PHE A 262 3.68 -4.96 19.48
N ARG A 263 3.19 -5.99 18.77
CA ARG A 263 3.55 -7.39 19.07
C ARG A 263 5.03 -7.69 18.85
N LEU A 264 5.69 -7.03 17.90
CA LEU A 264 7.14 -7.14 17.73
C LEU A 264 7.87 -6.52 18.91
N GLY A 265 7.43 -5.35 19.39
CA GLY A 265 7.99 -4.69 20.57
C GLY A 265 7.94 -5.57 21.82
N MET A 266 6.76 -6.12 22.16
CA MET A 266 6.61 -6.96 23.35
C MET A 266 7.52 -8.21 23.34
N ARG A 267 7.70 -8.85 22.17
CA ARG A 267 8.61 -10.02 22.06
C ARG A 267 10.06 -9.67 22.34
N VAL A 268 10.49 -8.47 21.97
CA VAL A 268 11.86 -8.02 22.20
C VAL A 268 12.11 -7.84 23.68
N ASP A 269 11.15 -7.26 24.40
CA ASP A 269 11.27 -7.02 25.84
C ASP A 269 11.34 -8.33 26.62
N GLU A 270 10.50 -9.31 26.27
CA GLU A 270 10.54 -10.66 26.86
C GLU A 270 11.88 -11.37 26.64
N THR A 271 12.44 -11.26 25.42
CA THR A 271 13.73 -11.90 25.10
C THR A 271 14.88 -11.24 25.85
N SER A 272 14.83 -9.91 26.02
CA SER A 272 15.85 -9.13 26.73
C SER A 272 15.81 -9.39 28.24
N ALA A 273 14.61 -9.54 28.81
CA ALA A 273 14.42 -9.88 30.22
C ALA A 273 14.97 -11.28 30.56
N MET A 274 14.71 -12.29 29.72
CA MET A 274 15.22 -13.65 29.93
C MET A 274 16.75 -13.76 29.85
N VAL A 275 17.40 -12.94 29.01
CA VAL A 275 18.87 -12.89 28.93
C VAL A 275 19.46 -12.27 30.20
N TYR A 276 18.81 -11.23 30.74
CA TYR A 276 19.22 -10.59 31.99
C TYR A 276 19.10 -11.52 33.21
N GLU A 277 18.02 -12.29 33.32
CA GLU A 277 17.86 -13.29 34.39
C GLU A 277 18.93 -14.39 34.31
N LYS A 278 19.26 -14.89 33.11
CA LYS A 278 20.31 -15.90 32.93
C LYS A 278 21.72 -15.41 33.20
N MET A 279 21.97 -14.12 33.15
CA MET A 279 23.28 -13.54 33.50
C MET A 279 23.42 -13.28 35.00
N ASN A 280 22.30 -13.25 35.73
CA ASN A 280 22.25 -12.96 37.16
C ASN A 280 21.90 -14.18 38.03
N ALA A 281 21.79 -15.37 37.42
CA ALA A 281 21.59 -16.67 38.06
C ALA A 281 22.83 -17.54 37.88
#